data_AF-A0A2N1IIV6-F1
#
_entry.id   AF-A0A2N1IIV6-F1
#
_cell.length_a   1.000
_cell.length_b   1.000
_cell.length_c   1.000
_cell.angle_alpha   90.00
_cell.angle_beta   90.00
_cell.angle_gamma   90.00
#
_symmetry.space_group_name_H-M   'P 1'
#
loop_
_entity.id
_entity.type
_entity.pdbx_description
1 polymer ?
#
loop_
_entity_poly.entity_id
_entity_poly.type
_entity_poly.pdbx_seq_one_letter_code
_entity_poly.pdbx_strand_id
1 'polypeptide(L)' 'MRFIFLLVITLLIVGCGRLDRASAAWTGDLSEVCHDGVIYLQGTSGLTVKRLKNGSVATCS' A
#
# COMPACT_ATOMS: atom_id res chain seq x y z
N MET A 1 -8.63 -4.90 -31.47
CA MET A 1 -9.08 -5.76 -30.33
C MET A 1 -7.92 -6.21 -29.44
N ARG A 2 -6.86 -6.85 -29.95
CA ARG A 2 -5.66 -7.23 -29.13
C ARG A 2 -5.03 -6.07 -28.35
N PHE A 3 -4.90 -4.89 -28.97
CA PHE A 3 -4.30 -3.72 -28.31
C PHE A 3 -5.11 -3.16 -27.14
N ILE A 4 -6.45 -3.17 -27.23
CA ILE A 4 -7.31 -2.68 -26.13
C ILE A 4 -7.17 -3.59 -24.92
N PHE A 5 -7.12 -4.90 -25.15
CA PHE A 5 -6.94 -5.89 -24.10
C PHE A 5 -5.60 -5.73 -23.36
N LEU A 6 -4.52 -5.46 -24.11
CA LEU A 6 -3.20 -5.16 -23.54
C LEU A 6 -3.20 -3.88 -22.71
N LEU A 7 -3.92 -2.84 -23.16
CA LEU A 7 -4.05 -1.56 -22.45
C LEU A 7 -4.78 -1.70 -21.11
N VAL A 8 -5.83 -2.52 -21.07
CA VAL A 8 -6.58 -2.77 -19.82
C VAL A 8 -5.71 -3.52 -18.81
N ILE A 9 -4.95 -4.53 -19.26
CA ILE A 9 -4.07 -5.31 -18.39
C ILE A 9 -2.96 -4.42 -17.80
N THR A 10 -2.34 -3.55 -18.61
CA THR A 10 -1.29 -2.66 -18.10
C THR A 10 -1.81 -1.63 -17.10
N LEU A 11 -3.02 -1.10 -17.30
CA LEU A 11 -3.65 -0.21 -16.31
C LEU A 11 -3.93 -0.90 -14.98
N LEU A 12 -4.37 -2.17 -15.00
CA LEU A 12 -4.63 -2.93 -13.78
C LEU A 12 -3.35 -3.19 -12.97
N ILE A 13 -2.22 -3.44 -13.63
CA ILE A 13 -0.94 -3.71 -12.95
C ILE A 13 -0.32 -2.43 -12.35
N VAL A 14 -0.45 -1.28 -13.02
CA VAL A 14 0.04 0.01 -12.49
C VAL A 14 -0.79 0.50 -11.30
N GLY A 15 -2.04 0.04 -11.16
CA GLY A 15 -2.93 0.41 -10.07
C GLY A 15 -2.53 -0.14 -8.69
N CYS A 16 -1.90 -1.31 -8.63
CA CYS A 16 -1.45 -1.91 -7.36
C CYS A 16 -0.43 -1.01 -6.66
N GLY A 17 -0.79 -0.45 -5.51
CA GLY A 17 0.07 0.40 -4.68
C GLY A 17 0.11 1.89 -5.05
N ARG A 18 -0.21 2.27 -6.31
CA ARG A 18 -0.42 3.70 -6.67
C ARG A 18 -1.68 4.25 -6.01
N LEU A 19 -2.73 3.44 -5.94
CA LEU A 19 -3.99 3.79 -5.28
C LEU A 19 -3.80 3.96 -3.77
N ASP A 20 -3.05 3.06 -3.11
CA ASP A 20 -2.74 3.18 -1.67
C ASP A 20 -1.92 4.43 -1.33
N ARG A 21 -1.00 4.83 -2.20
CA ARG A 21 -0.25 6.09 -2.03
C ARG A 21 -1.11 7.32 -2.30
N ALA A 22 -2.01 7.23 -3.29
CA ALA A 22 -2.92 8.33 -3.61
C ALA A 22 -3.98 8.52 -2.51
N SER A 23 -4.52 7.44 -1.95
CA SER A 23 -5.45 7.51 -0.82
C SER A 23 -4.76 8.09 0.41
N ALA A 24 -3.55 7.62 0.75
CA ALA A 24 -2.76 8.19 1.85
C ALA A 24 -2.42 9.68 1.65
N ALA A 25 -2.25 10.13 0.39
CA ALA A 25 -2.03 11.55 0.08
C ALA A 25 -3.27 12.41 0.27
N TRP A 26 -4.45 11.84 0.04
CA TRP A 26 -5.72 12.54 0.11
C TRP A 26 -6.33 12.56 1.51
N THR A 27 -6.19 11.47 2.27
CA THR A 27 -6.70 11.38 3.65
C THR A 27 -5.74 12.00 4.66
N GLY A 28 -4.44 12.08 4.34
CA GLY A 28 -3.40 12.46 5.30
C GLY A 28 -3.07 11.35 6.30
N ASP A 29 -3.77 10.21 6.22
CA ASP A 29 -3.55 9.04 7.04
C ASP A 29 -2.59 8.06 6.36
N LEU A 30 -1.77 7.39 7.17
CA LEU A 30 -0.92 6.30 6.71
C LEU A 30 -1.80 5.09 6.37
N SER A 31 -1.61 4.50 5.19
CA SER A 31 -2.29 3.25 4.82
C SER A 31 -1.64 2.07 5.55
N GLU A 32 -2.43 1.26 6.26
CA GLU A 32 -1.94 0.04 6.92
C GLU A 32 -1.94 -1.13 5.94
N VAL A 33 -0.76 -1.70 5.70
CA VAL A 33 -0.55 -2.82 4.79
C VAL A 33 0.07 -3.97 5.58
N CYS A 34 -0.57 -5.14 5.56
CA CYS A 34 0.02 -6.37 6.07
C CYS A 34 0.94 -6.99 5.02
N HIS A 35 2.20 -7.20 5.36
CA HIS A 35 3.16 -7.91 4.52
C HIS A 35 4.02 -8.82 5.39
N ASP A 36 4.12 -10.10 5.01
CA ASP A 36 4.89 -11.12 5.75
C ASP A 36 4.58 -11.19 7.25
N GLY A 37 3.31 -11.01 7.62
CA GLY A 37 2.87 -11.04 9.03
C GLY A 37 3.17 -9.78 9.82
N VAL A 38 3.70 -8.72 9.19
CA VAL A 38 4.00 -7.42 9.80
C VAL A 38 3.12 -6.33 9.23
N ILE A 39 2.62 -5.43 10.10
CA ILE A 39 1.88 -4.25 9.68
C ILE A 39 2.86 -3.13 9.35
N TYR A 40 2.78 -2.68 8.11
CA TYR A 40 3.49 -1.52 7.60
C TYR A 40 2.54 -0.34 7.44
N LEU A 41 3.04 0.84 7.74
CA LEU A 41 2.39 2.12 7.53
C LEU A 41 2.98 2.73 6.27
N GLN A 42 2.20 2.74 5.20
CA GLN A 42 2.56 3.29 3.91
C GLN A 42 2.04 4.73 3.80
N GLY A 43 2.97 5.67 3.71
CA GLY A 43 2.69 7.06 3.40
C GLY A 43 2.84 7.37 1.91
N THR A 44 2.78 8.65 1.59
CA THR A 44 2.92 9.15 0.21
C THR A 44 4.33 9.02 -0.35
N SER A 45 5.34 9.15 0.51
CA SER A 45 6.76 9.20 0.15
C SER A 45 7.58 8.00 0.63
N GLY A 46 6.98 7.08 1.40
CA GLY A 46 7.72 6.00 2.00
C GLY A 46 6.86 5.05 2.82
N LEU A 47 7.53 4.13 3.51
CA LEU A 47 6.89 3.05 4.26
C LEU A 47 7.69 2.82 5.56
N THR A 48 6.99 2.59 6.66
CA THR A 48 7.60 2.32 7.96
C THR A 48 6.87 1.19 8.68
N VAL A 49 7.53 0.52 9.60
CA VAL A 49 6.91 -0.57 10.39
C VAL A 49 6.06 0.03 11.50
N LYS A 50 4.82 -0.46 11.66
CA LYS A 50 3.99 -0.09 12.80
C LYS A 50 4.59 -0.69 14.07
N ARG A 51 4.88 0.15 15.07
CA ARG A 51 5.33 -0.27 16.40
C ARG A 51 4.21 -0.13 17.42
N LEU A 52 4.07 -1.11 18.29
CA LEU A 52 3.25 -1.01 19.49
C LEU A 52 3.93 -0.08 20.53
N LYS A 53 3.14 0.41 21.50
CA LYS A 53 3.65 1.28 22.58
C LYS A 53 4.76 0.64 23.42
N ASN A 54 4.82 -0.70 23.45
CA ASN A 54 5.87 -1.46 24.13
C ASN A 54 7.18 -1.59 23.31
N GLY A 55 7.24 -1.00 22.11
CA GLY A 55 8.39 -1.06 21.21
C GLY A 55 8.44 -2.27 20.28
N SER A 56 7.55 -3.25 20.45
CA SER A 56 7.44 -4.42 19.57
C SER A 56 6.84 -4.05 18.21
N VAL A 57 7.16 -4.84 17.19
CA VAL A 57 6.57 -4.71 15.85
C VAL A 57 5.12 -5.21 15.87
N ALA A 58 4.20 -4.43 15.27
CA ALA A 58 2.82 -4.86 15.12
C ALA A 58 2.71 -5.90 14.02
N THR A 59 2.14 -7.04 14.37
CA THR A 59 1.92 -8.17 13.46
C THR A 59 0.47 -8.22 13.01
N CYS A 60 0.24 -8.70 11.79
CA CYS A 60 -1.10 -9.06 11.33
C CYS A 60 -1.43 -10.50 11.77
N SER A 61 -2.70 -10.73 12.10
CA SER A 61 -3.25 -12.02 12.56
C SER A 61 -3.67 -12.91 11.40
#